data_AF-A0A7X8F7Z9-F1
#
_entry.id   AF-A0A7X8F7Z9-F1
#
_cell.length_a   1.000
_cell.length_b   1.000
_cell.length_c   1.000
_cell.angle_alpha   90.00
_cell.angle_beta   90.00
_cell.angle_gamma   90.00
#
_symmetry.space_group_name_H-M   'P 1'
#
loop_
_entity.id
_entity.type
_entity.pdbx_description
1 polymer ?
#
loop_
_entity_poly.entity_id
_entity_poly.type
_entity_poly.pdbx_seq_one_letter_code
_entity_poly.pdbx_strand_id
1 'polypeptide(L)'
;LSLLIRNIENKLQNIDAGSGVGEYPADIVSNFEATLNASKALMEDEEATEEDVSNEVASLKEAYRNFLAEKTGPPLIHFQAAENNQIIDLTGNNFNIELKNGASTQQMGTYRVINLGAANGYVDMSAEAGNALAQMDDFSVSVYYHIKSTTFITGAGNFLWTFSTRENCDETNGEYIAYRVNSQRYALSEGGWRNESEALQIGLPATKGKWQHMLYTQMGNVAQIYINGELKAEGKVYYTPSEIGATTYNWLGRSPFGSDVYLRNTLLYDFKMMNRTLKISEIEELAGEVSRLQYAHDNPAAGTSNPLIGSTKAWTENKKIMIQKTRALETCRVYNVLGVLLFSVDLTDETTEIKAQPGIYIVRTSAGFTQKLIVK
;
A
#
# COMPACT_ATOMS: atom_id res chain seq x y z
N LEU A 1 -27.22 8.21 19.73
CA LEU A 1 -27.58 7.51 18.48
C LEU A 1 -28.07 8.47 17.37
N SER A 2 -29.08 9.32 17.59
CA SER A 2 -29.59 10.30 16.59
C SER A 2 -28.51 11.09 15.82
N LEU A 3 -27.51 11.68 16.49
CA LEU A 3 -26.43 12.42 15.82
C LEU A 3 -25.59 11.53 14.88
N LEU A 4 -25.34 10.28 15.26
CA LEU A 4 -24.58 9.32 14.45
C LEU A 4 -25.35 8.97 13.18
N ILE A 5 -26.65 8.66 13.31
CA ILE A 5 -27.54 8.37 12.18
C ILE A 5 -27.52 9.53 11.18
N ARG A 6 -27.76 10.76 11.64
CA ARG A 6 -27.79 11.95 10.77
C ARG A 6 -26.46 12.15 10.01
N ASN A 7 -25.33 11.93 10.67
CA ASN A 7 -24.03 12.05 10.03
C ASN A 7 -23.80 10.96 8.98
N ILE A 8 -24.24 9.73 9.24
CA ILE A 8 -24.17 8.61 8.28
C ILE A 8 -25.07 8.91 7.08
N GLU A 9 -26.30 9.35 7.27
CA GLU A 9 -27.22 9.70 6.19
C GLU A 9 -26.64 10.78 5.26
N ASN A 10 -26.06 11.84 5.84
CA ASN A 10 -25.40 12.87 5.07
C ASN A 10 -24.21 12.33 4.25
N LYS A 11 -23.46 11.34 4.77
CA LYS A 11 -22.38 10.72 3.99
C LYS A 11 -22.95 9.82 2.88
N LEU A 12 -23.98 9.02 3.17
CA LEU A 12 -24.62 8.13 2.19
C LEU A 12 -25.21 8.89 1.01
N GLN A 13 -25.72 10.11 1.20
CA GLN A 13 -26.18 10.97 0.10
C GLN A 13 -25.10 11.31 -0.93
N ASN A 14 -23.82 11.25 -0.53
CA ASN A 14 -22.67 11.57 -1.37
C ASN A 14 -21.92 10.31 -1.82
N ILE A 15 -22.50 9.12 -1.61
CA ILE A 15 -21.90 7.86 -2.02
C ILE A 15 -22.52 7.41 -3.34
N ASP A 16 -21.65 7.14 -4.30
CA ASP A 16 -22.02 6.49 -5.56
C ASP A 16 -21.97 4.97 -5.41
N ALA A 17 -23.06 4.31 -5.80
CA ALA A 17 -23.19 2.86 -5.80
C ALA A 17 -22.89 2.28 -7.18
N GLY A 18 -22.02 1.26 -7.24
CA GLY A 18 -21.64 0.58 -8.48
C GLY A 18 -20.33 -0.19 -8.37
N SER A 19 -19.59 -0.27 -9.47
CA SER A 19 -18.33 -1.03 -9.57
C SER A 19 -17.17 -0.20 -10.13
N GLY A 20 -17.39 1.10 -10.32
CA GLY A 20 -16.41 2.07 -10.79
C GLY A 20 -15.38 2.45 -9.73
N VAL A 21 -14.41 3.27 -10.12
CA VAL A 21 -13.34 3.72 -9.22
C VAL A 21 -13.94 4.64 -8.15
N GLY A 22 -13.88 4.21 -6.90
CA GLY A 22 -14.39 5.00 -5.78
C GLY A 22 -15.88 4.81 -5.50
N GLU A 23 -16.53 3.84 -6.14
CA GLU A 23 -17.92 3.46 -5.87
C GLU A 23 -18.00 2.33 -4.82
N TYR A 24 -19.13 2.25 -4.12
CA TYR A 24 -19.46 1.14 -3.23
C TYR A 24 -20.30 0.10 -3.97
N PRO A 25 -20.06 -1.21 -3.79
CA PRO A 25 -20.92 -2.24 -4.36
C PRO A 25 -22.39 -2.02 -3.94
N ALA A 26 -23.31 -2.08 -4.91
CA ALA A 26 -24.71 -1.73 -4.67
C ALA A 26 -25.38 -2.60 -3.59
N ASP A 27 -25.04 -3.88 -3.54
CA ASP A 27 -25.51 -4.82 -2.52
C ASP A 27 -25.01 -4.45 -1.12
N ILE A 28 -23.77 -3.99 -1.01
CA ILE A 28 -23.19 -3.50 0.24
C ILE A 28 -23.90 -2.22 0.71
N VAL A 29 -24.19 -1.28 -0.21
CA VAL A 29 -24.95 -0.06 0.11
C VAL A 29 -26.34 -0.43 0.64
N SER A 30 -27.09 -1.26 -0.09
CA SER A 30 -28.44 -1.68 0.33
C SER A 30 -28.44 -2.43 1.67
N ASN A 31 -27.45 -3.29 1.92
CA ASN A 31 -27.31 -4.00 3.20
C ASN A 31 -27.03 -3.05 4.37
N PHE A 32 -26.20 -2.02 4.14
CA PHE A 32 -25.91 -1.04 5.17
C PHE A 32 -27.09 -0.09 5.42
N GLU A 33 -27.82 0.31 4.38
CA GLU A 33 -29.08 1.07 4.53
C GLU A 33 -30.11 0.30 5.37
N ALA A 34 -30.21 -1.01 5.19
CA ALA A 34 -31.06 -1.85 6.03
C ALA A 34 -30.62 -1.84 7.51
N THR A 35 -29.31 -1.92 7.77
CA THR A 35 -28.74 -1.76 9.12
C THR A 35 -29.09 -0.39 9.71
N LEU A 36 -28.91 0.69 8.94
CA LEU A 36 -29.22 2.05 9.39
C LEU A 36 -30.70 2.24 9.70
N ASN A 37 -31.59 1.63 8.91
CA ASN A 37 -33.04 1.67 9.15
C ASN A 37 -33.43 0.90 10.42
N ALA A 38 -32.75 -0.20 10.75
CA ALA A 38 -32.94 -0.89 12.03
C ALA A 38 -32.53 0.00 13.22
N SER A 39 -31.40 0.70 13.12
CA SER A 39 -30.96 1.66 14.14
C SER A 39 -31.95 2.84 14.32
N LYS A 40 -32.60 3.27 13.22
CA LYS A 40 -33.66 4.30 13.29
C LYS A 40 -34.91 3.79 13.98
N ALA A 41 -35.32 2.55 13.69
CA ALA A 41 -36.48 1.95 14.35
C ALA A 41 -36.28 1.88 15.88
N LEU A 42 -35.07 1.58 16.36
CA LEU A 42 -34.76 1.62 17.79
C LEU A 42 -34.92 3.02 18.41
N MET A 43 -34.66 4.09 17.65
CA MET A 43 -34.86 5.47 18.13
C MET A 43 -36.33 5.85 18.29
N GLU A 44 -37.23 5.15 17.59
CA GLU A 44 -38.67 5.34 17.63
C GLU A 44 -39.35 4.40 18.65
N ASP A 45 -38.59 3.45 19.21
CA ASP A 45 -39.08 2.50 20.21
C ASP A 45 -39.14 3.16 21.60
N GLU A 46 -40.36 3.37 22.09
CA GLU A 46 -40.62 3.95 23.42
C GLU A 46 -40.20 3.03 24.57
N GLU A 47 -39.97 1.74 24.32
CA GLU A 47 -39.53 0.75 25.30
C GLU A 47 -38.00 0.58 25.34
N ALA A 48 -37.26 1.18 24.40
CA ALA A 48 -35.80 1.04 24.30
C ALA A 48 -35.08 1.57 25.55
N THR A 49 -34.21 0.76 26.14
CA THR A 49 -33.44 1.15 27.31
C THR A 49 -32.20 1.96 26.93
N GLU A 50 -31.60 2.65 27.91
CA GLU A 50 -30.31 3.32 27.71
C GLU A 50 -29.19 2.35 27.30
N GLU A 51 -29.25 1.10 27.77
CA GLU A 51 -28.30 0.04 27.41
C GLU A 51 -28.47 -0.38 25.95
N ASP A 52 -29.70 -0.55 25.47
CA ASP A 52 -29.99 -0.85 24.06
C ASP A 52 -29.44 0.25 23.15
N VAL A 53 -29.68 1.52 23.49
CA VAL A 53 -29.17 2.67 22.73
C VAL A 53 -27.64 2.71 22.73
N SER A 54 -27.00 2.40 23.86
CA SER A 54 -25.53 2.37 23.97
C SER A 54 -24.92 1.24 23.12
N ASN A 55 -25.50 0.04 23.19
CA ASN A 55 -25.07 -1.11 22.40
C ASN A 55 -25.26 -0.85 20.90
N GLU A 56 -26.38 -0.26 20.51
CA GLU A 56 -26.65 0.08 19.10
C GLU A 56 -25.67 1.16 18.58
N VAL A 57 -25.27 2.12 19.41
CA VAL A 57 -24.21 3.07 19.01
C VAL A 57 -22.89 2.37 18.73
N ALA A 58 -22.53 1.34 19.49
CA ALA A 58 -21.31 0.57 19.26
C ALA A 58 -21.42 -0.25 17.96
N SER A 59 -22.52 -0.98 17.81
CA SER A 59 -22.82 -1.81 16.62
C SER A 59 -22.88 -1.00 15.33
N LEU A 60 -23.63 0.12 15.31
CA LEU A 60 -23.75 0.97 14.12
C LEU A 60 -22.41 1.60 13.74
N LYS A 61 -21.56 1.98 14.72
CA LYS A 61 -20.20 2.45 14.43
C LYS A 61 -19.34 1.38 13.78
N GLU A 62 -19.43 0.14 14.26
CA GLU A 62 -18.69 -0.98 13.68
C GLU A 62 -19.19 -1.33 12.28
N ALA A 63 -20.52 -1.47 12.11
CA ALA A 63 -21.14 -1.70 10.82
C ALA A 63 -20.78 -0.61 9.81
N TYR A 64 -20.77 0.66 10.24
CA TYR A 64 -20.37 1.77 9.37
C TYR A 64 -18.89 1.72 8.98
N ARG A 65 -17.99 1.39 9.91
CA ARG A 65 -16.57 1.17 9.57
C ARG A 65 -16.38 0.03 8.57
N ASN A 66 -17.11 -1.07 8.77
CA ASN A 66 -17.06 -2.21 7.85
C ASN A 66 -17.60 -1.81 6.48
N PHE A 67 -18.73 -1.12 6.42
CA PHE A 67 -19.30 -0.57 5.19
C PHE A 67 -18.28 0.31 4.45
N LEU A 68 -17.65 1.28 5.13
CA LEU A 68 -16.65 2.16 4.50
C LEU A 68 -15.43 1.39 3.94
N ALA A 69 -15.03 0.29 4.59
CA ALA A 69 -13.95 -0.57 4.12
C ALA A 69 -14.32 -1.44 2.89
N GLU A 70 -15.60 -1.55 2.56
CA GLU A 70 -16.09 -2.25 1.37
C GLU A 70 -16.04 -1.39 0.10
N LYS A 71 -15.66 -0.11 0.19
CA LYS A 71 -15.39 0.72 -0.99
C LYS A 71 -14.40 -0.03 -1.89
N THR A 72 -14.73 -0.21 -3.16
CA THR A 72 -13.86 -0.92 -4.09
C THR A 72 -13.33 0.03 -5.15
N GLY A 73 -12.28 -0.40 -5.83
CA GLY A 73 -11.69 0.36 -6.93
C GLY A 73 -10.17 0.34 -6.92
N PRO A 74 -9.56 0.55 -8.09
CA PRO A 74 -8.12 0.69 -8.23
C PRO A 74 -7.60 1.92 -7.48
N PRO A 75 -6.29 2.00 -7.21
CA PRO A 75 -5.69 3.24 -6.72
C PRO A 75 -5.93 4.40 -7.69
N LEU A 76 -6.12 5.61 -7.15
CA LEU A 76 -6.15 6.84 -7.96
C LEU A 76 -4.74 7.28 -8.39
N ILE A 77 -3.73 6.85 -7.64
CA ILE A 77 -2.31 7.06 -7.94
C ILE A 77 -1.62 5.71 -7.81
N HIS A 78 -0.90 5.26 -8.84
CA HIS A 78 -0.16 4.00 -8.81
C HIS A 78 1.03 4.06 -9.75
N PHE A 79 2.24 4.07 -9.18
CA PHE A 79 3.48 4.20 -9.94
C PHE A 79 4.45 3.06 -9.70
N GLN A 80 5.12 2.65 -10.78
CA GLN A 80 6.23 1.70 -10.72
C GLN A 80 7.39 2.12 -11.61
N ALA A 81 8.60 1.76 -11.20
CA ALA A 81 9.80 1.90 -12.03
C ALA A 81 9.74 0.97 -13.25
N ALA A 82 10.23 1.47 -14.36
CA ALA A 82 10.37 0.73 -15.61
C ALA A 82 11.81 0.75 -16.11
N GLU A 83 12.04 0.27 -17.33
CA GLU A 83 13.34 0.35 -17.97
C GLU A 83 13.67 1.80 -18.38
N ASN A 84 14.92 2.04 -18.77
CA ASN A 84 15.37 3.32 -19.34
C ASN A 84 15.07 4.56 -18.47
N ASN A 85 15.14 4.43 -17.14
CA ASN A 85 14.86 5.52 -16.20
C ASN A 85 13.44 6.11 -16.32
N GLN A 86 12.46 5.28 -16.66
CA GLN A 86 11.06 5.70 -16.74
C GLN A 86 10.26 5.27 -15.51
N ILE A 87 9.20 6.02 -15.21
CA ILE A 87 8.17 5.66 -14.25
C ILE A 87 6.87 5.48 -15.04
N ILE A 88 6.18 4.37 -14.79
CA ILE A 88 4.91 4.07 -15.43
C ILE A 88 3.78 4.39 -14.45
N ASP A 89 2.78 5.11 -14.96
CA ASP A 89 1.46 5.23 -14.35
C ASP A 89 0.61 4.00 -14.69
N LEU A 90 0.21 3.27 -13.66
CA LEU A 90 -0.60 2.05 -13.77
C LEU A 90 -2.10 2.32 -13.60
N THR A 91 -2.50 3.57 -13.34
CA THR A 91 -3.91 3.97 -13.17
C THR A 91 -4.59 4.28 -14.50
N GLY A 92 -3.81 4.65 -15.53
CA GLY A 92 -4.34 5.16 -16.80
C GLY A 92 -4.71 6.64 -16.77
N ASN A 93 -4.41 7.36 -15.68
CA ASN A 93 -4.69 8.79 -15.53
C ASN A 93 -3.64 9.69 -16.22
N ASN A 94 -2.61 9.10 -16.83
CA ASN A 94 -1.55 9.76 -17.58
C ASN A 94 -0.74 10.78 -16.75
N PHE A 95 -0.45 10.44 -15.49
CA PHE A 95 0.40 11.30 -14.68
C PHE A 95 1.82 11.42 -15.27
N ASN A 96 2.36 12.64 -15.36
CA ASN A 96 3.73 12.87 -15.83
C ASN A 96 4.73 12.78 -14.66
N ILE A 97 5.19 11.57 -14.37
CA ILE A 97 6.09 11.30 -13.25
C ILE A 97 7.55 11.35 -13.70
N GLU A 98 8.35 12.17 -13.02
CA GLU A 98 9.74 12.40 -13.39
C GLU A 98 10.72 12.01 -12.28
N LEU A 99 11.82 11.35 -12.67
CA LEU A 99 12.97 11.17 -11.79
C LEU A 99 13.83 12.43 -11.84
N LYS A 100 14.06 13.05 -10.68
CA LYS A 100 14.82 14.30 -10.56
C LYS A 100 16.19 14.05 -9.95
N ASN A 101 17.14 14.88 -10.35
CA ASN A 101 18.53 14.86 -9.87
C ASN A 101 19.16 13.46 -9.97
N GLY A 102 19.68 12.94 -8.85
CA GLY A 102 20.34 11.63 -8.78
C GLY A 102 19.40 10.43 -8.71
N ALA A 103 18.08 10.61 -8.88
CA ALA A 103 17.15 9.49 -8.90
C ALA A 103 17.23 8.71 -10.20
N SER A 104 17.07 7.39 -10.11
CA SER A 104 17.15 6.46 -11.26
C SER A 104 16.24 5.25 -11.04
N THR A 105 16.02 4.47 -12.09
CA THR A 105 15.46 3.13 -11.97
C THR A 105 16.57 2.09 -11.91
N GLN A 106 16.33 1.00 -11.19
CA GLN A 106 17.28 -0.09 -11.04
C GLN A 106 16.56 -1.43 -11.16
N GLN A 107 17.16 -2.39 -11.88
CA GLN A 107 16.70 -3.77 -11.85
C GLN A 107 17.15 -4.46 -10.55
N MET A 108 16.23 -5.16 -9.91
CA MET A 108 16.46 -5.91 -8.67
C MET A 108 15.74 -7.26 -8.76
N GLY A 109 16.46 -8.30 -9.18
CA GLY A 109 15.85 -9.60 -9.46
C GLY A 109 14.83 -9.50 -10.60
N THR A 110 13.60 -9.94 -10.36
CA THR A 110 12.45 -9.77 -11.26
C THR A 110 11.80 -8.40 -11.16
N TYR A 111 12.19 -7.57 -10.18
CA TYR A 111 11.63 -6.25 -9.95
C TYR A 111 12.40 -5.16 -10.67
N ARG A 112 11.71 -4.05 -10.89
CA ARG A 112 12.28 -2.74 -11.18
C ARG A 112 11.92 -1.84 -10.01
N VAL A 113 12.90 -1.15 -9.45
CA VAL A 113 12.73 -0.27 -8.28
C VAL A 113 13.24 1.13 -8.59
N ILE A 114 12.72 2.12 -7.88
CA ILE A 114 13.23 3.49 -7.91
C ILE A 114 14.40 3.56 -6.94
N ASN A 115 15.52 4.14 -7.34
CA ASN A 115 16.67 4.41 -6.49
C ASN A 115 16.82 5.93 -6.34
N LEU A 116 16.64 6.44 -5.12
CA LEU A 116 16.73 7.88 -4.82
C LEU A 116 18.18 8.42 -4.82
N GLY A 117 19.18 7.55 -5.01
CA GLY A 117 20.58 7.94 -5.10
C GLY A 117 21.17 8.38 -3.76
N ALA A 118 22.44 8.78 -3.78
CA ALA A 118 23.22 9.05 -2.56
C ALA A 118 23.15 10.51 -2.06
N ALA A 119 22.53 11.41 -2.82
CA ALA A 119 22.56 12.87 -2.57
C ALA A 119 21.16 13.50 -2.47
N ASN A 120 20.58 13.95 -3.58
CA ASN A 120 19.33 14.72 -3.59
C ASN A 120 18.37 14.22 -4.68
N GLY A 121 18.41 12.92 -5.00
CA GLY A 121 17.45 12.31 -5.92
C GLY A 121 16.07 12.21 -5.29
N TYR A 122 15.04 12.48 -6.09
CA TYR A 122 13.64 12.38 -5.70
C TYR A 122 12.78 12.10 -6.92
N VAL A 123 11.51 11.75 -6.69
CA VAL A 123 10.50 11.59 -7.72
C VAL A 123 9.58 12.81 -7.68
N ASP A 124 9.30 13.42 -8.83
CA ASP A 124 8.29 14.45 -9.01
C ASP A 124 7.03 13.85 -9.58
N MET A 125 5.95 13.89 -8.80
CA MET A 125 4.66 13.33 -9.16
C MET A 125 3.73 14.34 -9.83
N SER A 126 4.23 15.56 -10.07
CA SER A 126 3.53 16.67 -10.73
C SER A 126 2.26 17.14 -10.01
N ALA A 127 1.67 18.24 -10.48
CA ALA A 127 0.46 18.83 -9.89
C ALA A 127 -0.77 17.95 -10.12
N GLU A 128 -0.76 17.13 -11.17
CA GLU A 128 -1.84 16.19 -11.49
C GLU A 128 -2.06 15.17 -10.36
N ALA A 129 -0.99 14.66 -9.73
CA ALA A 129 -1.11 13.82 -8.53
C ALA A 129 -1.79 14.58 -7.37
N GLY A 130 -1.51 15.88 -7.22
CA GLY A 130 -2.16 16.70 -6.20
C GLY A 130 -3.62 17.02 -6.51
N ASN A 131 -4.01 17.12 -7.78
CA ASN A 131 -5.41 17.21 -8.18
C ASN A 131 -6.17 15.91 -7.84
N ALA A 132 -5.54 14.75 -8.05
CA ALA A 132 -6.12 13.45 -7.67
C ALA A 132 -6.22 13.31 -6.14
N LEU A 133 -5.23 13.81 -5.40
CA LEU A 133 -5.25 13.86 -3.94
C LEU A 133 -6.46 14.64 -3.41
N ALA A 134 -6.76 15.80 -4.00
CA ALA A 134 -7.85 16.67 -3.58
C ALA A 134 -9.25 16.04 -3.66
N GLN A 135 -9.37 14.87 -4.30
CA GLN A 135 -10.63 14.11 -4.40
C GLN A 135 -10.80 13.09 -3.27
N MET A 136 -9.85 12.99 -2.34
CA MET A 136 -9.81 11.94 -1.33
C MET A 136 -10.25 12.43 0.05
N ASP A 137 -11.33 11.85 0.58
CA ASP A 137 -11.74 12.01 1.98
C ASP A 137 -11.07 10.93 2.82
N ASP A 138 -11.58 9.69 2.70
CA ASP A 138 -10.98 8.49 3.26
C ASP A 138 -9.91 8.00 2.30
N PHE A 139 -8.71 7.72 2.80
CA PHE A 139 -7.61 7.36 1.90
C PHE A 139 -6.60 6.41 2.52
N SER A 140 -5.83 5.78 1.64
CA SER A 140 -4.68 4.97 2.02
C SER A 140 -3.47 5.33 1.18
N VAL A 141 -2.28 5.28 1.78
CA VAL A 141 -0.99 5.42 1.08
C VAL A 141 -0.15 4.19 1.35
N SER A 142 0.29 3.51 0.29
CA SER A 142 1.13 2.31 0.38
C SER A 142 2.42 2.53 -0.38
N VAL A 143 3.55 2.18 0.24
CA VAL A 143 4.85 2.17 -0.44
C VAL A 143 5.81 1.20 0.24
N TYR A 144 6.58 0.48 -0.57
CA TYR A 144 7.68 -0.33 -0.10
C TYR A 144 8.96 0.46 -0.18
N TYR A 145 9.82 0.32 0.83
CA TYR A 145 11.10 0.98 0.86
C TYR A 145 12.21 0.10 1.44
N HIS A 146 13.43 0.31 0.97
CA HIS A 146 14.65 -0.23 1.57
C HIS A 146 15.66 0.89 1.73
N ILE A 147 15.88 1.30 2.98
CA ILE A 147 16.91 2.29 3.32
C ILE A 147 18.20 1.54 3.61
N LYS A 148 19.29 1.89 2.92
CA LYS A 148 20.61 1.30 3.17
C LYS A 148 20.98 1.40 4.67
N SER A 149 21.56 0.34 5.23
CA SER A 149 21.86 0.23 6.67
C SER A 149 22.72 1.39 7.22
N THR A 150 23.63 1.92 6.40
CA THR A 150 24.53 3.02 6.75
C THR A 150 23.93 4.42 6.63
N THR A 151 22.71 4.56 6.11
CA THR A 151 22.07 5.87 5.92
C THR A 151 21.72 6.51 7.25
N PHE A 152 22.04 7.78 7.41
CA PHE A 152 21.60 8.60 8.54
C PHE A 152 20.23 9.18 8.23
N ILE A 153 19.23 8.83 9.05
CA ILE A 153 17.82 9.21 8.84
C ILE A 153 17.20 9.87 10.08
N THR A 154 17.98 10.32 11.06
CA THR A 154 17.44 10.92 12.30
C THR A 154 17.39 12.45 12.27
N GLY A 155 17.97 13.09 11.25
CA GLY A 155 17.87 14.55 11.04
C GLY A 155 16.51 14.99 10.51
N ALA A 156 16.28 16.30 10.48
CA ALA A 156 15.11 16.92 9.84
C ALA A 156 15.04 16.55 8.35
N GLY A 157 13.84 16.39 7.80
CA GLY A 157 13.63 15.83 6.47
C GLY A 157 13.37 14.33 6.48
N ASN A 158 14.04 13.61 5.55
CA ASN A 158 13.85 12.17 5.32
C ASN A 158 12.38 11.80 5.05
N PHE A 159 11.73 12.61 4.21
CA PHE A 159 10.35 12.35 3.78
C PHE A 159 10.31 11.21 2.77
N LEU A 160 9.48 10.23 3.05
CA LEU A 160 9.19 9.13 2.13
C LEU A 160 8.30 9.62 1.00
N TRP A 161 7.27 10.38 1.36
CA TRP A 161 6.39 11.06 0.42
C TRP A 161 5.89 12.39 1.02
N THR A 162 5.54 13.33 0.13
CA THR A 162 5.10 14.68 0.43
C THR A 162 4.10 15.14 -0.62
N PHE A 163 3.02 15.80 -0.21
CA PHE A 163 2.16 16.61 -1.06
C PHE A 163 2.04 17.99 -0.43
N SER A 164 2.35 19.04 -1.20
CA SER A 164 2.49 20.39 -0.66
C SER A 164 1.98 21.45 -1.63
N THR A 165 1.39 22.52 -1.11
CA THR A 165 0.99 23.69 -1.89
C THR A 165 2.15 24.63 -2.20
N ARG A 166 3.32 24.43 -1.56
CA ARG A 166 4.54 25.23 -1.77
C ARG A 166 5.77 24.35 -1.94
N GLU A 167 6.74 24.84 -2.73
CA GLU A 167 8.00 24.13 -2.93
C GLU A 167 8.80 24.04 -1.62
N ASN A 168 8.77 25.17 -0.90
CA ASN A 168 9.38 25.40 0.39
C ASN A 168 8.30 26.04 1.28
N CYS A 169 7.66 25.22 2.10
CA CYS A 169 6.85 25.66 3.22
C CYS A 169 7.75 26.37 4.24
N ASP A 170 7.14 27.28 4.99
CA ASP A 170 7.78 28.00 6.06
C ASP A 170 6.99 27.86 7.37
N GLU A 171 7.30 28.70 8.35
CA GLU A 171 6.71 28.68 9.68
C GLU A 171 5.20 28.86 9.65
N THR A 172 4.72 29.73 8.76
CA THR A 172 3.33 30.20 8.72
C THR A 172 2.68 30.06 7.34
N ASN A 173 3.39 29.50 6.36
CA ASN A 173 2.86 29.32 5.01
C ASN A 173 3.16 27.92 4.45
N GLY A 174 2.18 27.41 3.71
CA GLY A 174 2.29 26.17 2.95
C GLY A 174 1.56 25.03 3.65
N GLU A 175 0.52 24.55 2.97
CA GLU A 175 -0.27 23.41 3.39
C GLU A 175 0.40 22.14 2.87
N TYR A 176 0.42 21.09 3.69
CA TYR A 176 1.00 19.82 3.27
C TYR A 176 0.44 18.63 4.03
N ILE A 177 0.49 17.48 3.37
CA ILE A 177 0.45 16.17 4.01
C ILE A 177 1.72 15.41 3.63
N ALA A 178 2.33 14.73 4.59
CA ALA A 178 3.62 14.10 4.34
C ALA A 178 3.91 12.97 5.32
N TYR A 179 4.74 12.01 4.92
CA TYR A 179 5.25 10.97 5.82
C TYR A 179 6.76 10.96 5.84
N ARG A 180 7.35 10.99 7.04
CA ARG A 180 8.81 10.94 7.24
C ARG A 180 9.27 9.71 7.99
N VAL A 181 10.42 9.19 7.58
CA VAL A 181 10.97 7.93 8.13
C VAL A 181 11.80 8.14 9.40
N ASN A 182 12.13 9.39 9.76
CA ASN A 182 12.95 9.68 10.94
C ASN A 182 12.21 9.42 12.28
N SER A 183 10.89 9.53 12.26
CA SER A 183 10.00 9.21 13.40
C SER A 183 8.80 8.37 12.99
N GLN A 184 8.77 7.91 11.73
CA GLN A 184 7.65 7.18 11.11
C GLN A 184 6.32 7.86 11.40
N ARG A 185 6.19 9.08 10.86
CA ARG A 185 5.14 10.02 11.22
C ARG A 185 4.44 10.54 9.98
N TYR A 186 3.13 10.45 10.00
CA TYR A 186 2.23 11.19 9.14
C TYR A 186 2.04 12.59 9.72
N ALA A 187 2.30 13.61 8.92
CA ALA A 187 2.22 15.02 9.24
C ALA A 187 1.17 15.68 8.35
N LEU A 188 0.39 16.59 8.93
CA LEU A 188 -0.57 17.41 8.20
C LEU A 188 -0.56 18.82 8.75
N SER A 189 -0.47 19.80 7.85
CA SER A 189 -0.50 21.23 8.18
C SER A 189 -1.40 22.01 7.22
N GLU A 190 -2.14 22.96 7.78
CA GLU A 190 -3.01 23.89 7.05
C GLU A 190 -2.33 25.24 6.75
N GLY A 191 -1.04 25.40 7.03
CA GLY A 191 -0.39 26.71 6.82
C GLY A 191 0.99 26.82 7.45
N GLY A 192 1.89 25.91 7.15
CA GLY A 192 3.26 25.90 7.67
C GLY A 192 3.42 25.10 8.96
N TRP A 193 4.66 24.85 9.37
CA TRP A 193 4.94 23.88 10.44
C TRP A 193 4.41 24.27 11.83
N ARG A 194 4.05 25.55 12.08
CA ARG A 194 3.37 25.94 13.33
C ARG A 194 1.88 25.61 13.36
N ASN A 195 1.29 25.33 12.21
CA ASN A 195 -0.11 24.96 12.05
C ASN A 195 -0.25 23.46 11.72
N GLU A 196 0.74 22.66 12.10
CA GLU A 196 0.65 21.21 11.99
C GLU A 196 -0.32 20.67 13.05
N SER A 197 -1.34 19.93 12.60
CA SER A 197 -2.32 19.28 13.47
C SER A 197 -1.69 18.10 14.26
N GLU A 198 -2.44 17.51 15.19
CA GLU A 198 -2.04 16.30 15.93
C GLU A 198 -1.66 15.18 14.96
N ALA A 199 -0.36 15.08 14.71
CA ALA A 199 0.22 14.15 13.77
C ALA A 199 0.29 12.73 14.35
N LEU A 200 0.02 11.73 13.52
CA LEU A 200 0.13 10.34 13.92
C LEU A 200 1.56 9.83 13.73
N GLN A 201 2.16 9.26 14.79
CA GLN A 201 3.53 8.75 14.73
C GLN A 201 3.72 7.44 15.49
N ILE A 202 4.65 6.63 15.01
CA ILE A 202 5.21 5.50 15.78
C ILE A 202 6.24 6.01 16.80
N GLY A 203 6.95 7.11 16.48
CA GLY A 203 7.92 7.75 17.37
C GLY A 203 9.34 7.17 17.31
N LEU A 204 9.62 6.28 16.35
CA LEU A 204 10.94 5.67 16.15
C LEU A 204 11.37 5.77 14.68
N PRO A 205 12.68 5.90 14.40
CA PRO A 205 13.19 5.85 13.03
C PRO A 205 12.85 4.53 12.35
N ALA A 206 12.63 4.59 11.04
CA ALA A 206 12.37 3.42 10.23
C ALA A 206 13.51 2.40 10.29
N THR A 207 13.15 1.13 10.17
CA THR A 207 14.15 0.07 10.11
C THR A 207 14.94 0.14 8.81
N LYS A 208 16.26 0.01 8.90
CA LYS A 208 17.19 0.05 7.77
C LYS A 208 17.75 -1.33 7.44
N GLY A 209 18.33 -1.47 6.25
CA GLY A 209 19.06 -2.66 5.79
C GLY A 209 18.18 -3.80 5.27
N LYS A 210 16.86 -3.62 5.29
CA LYS A 210 15.87 -4.57 4.77
C LYS A 210 14.68 -3.84 4.17
N TRP A 211 13.98 -4.51 3.27
CA TRP A 211 12.71 -4.02 2.75
C TRP A 211 11.68 -3.94 3.86
N GLN A 212 10.91 -2.86 3.83
CA GLN A 212 9.77 -2.62 4.69
C GLN A 212 8.60 -2.17 3.82
N HIS A 213 7.39 -2.38 4.29
CA HIS A 213 6.17 -1.82 3.73
C HIS A 213 5.58 -0.84 4.72
N MET A 214 5.31 0.38 4.28
CA MET A 214 4.53 1.35 5.05
C MET A 214 3.17 1.49 4.38
N LEU A 215 2.14 1.35 5.21
CA LEU A 215 0.77 1.65 4.86
C LEU A 215 0.22 2.64 5.87
N TYR A 216 -0.33 3.74 5.37
CA TYR A 216 -1.16 4.67 6.12
C TYR A 216 -2.61 4.48 5.65
N THR A 217 -3.56 4.46 6.58
CA THR A 217 -4.99 4.52 6.27
C THR A 217 -5.65 5.60 7.13
N GLN A 218 -6.64 6.29 6.56
CA GLN A 218 -7.49 7.23 7.27
C GLN A 218 -8.95 7.02 6.86
N MET A 219 -9.81 6.84 7.86
CA MET A 219 -11.27 6.77 7.73
C MET A 219 -11.89 7.83 8.63
N GLY A 220 -12.49 8.84 8.02
CA GLY A 220 -12.90 10.07 8.70
C GLY A 220 -11.72 10.66 9.46
N ASN A 221 -11.83 10.70 10.78
CA ASN A 221 -10.77 11.21 11.66
C ASN A 221 -9.92 10.12 12.32
N VAL A 222 -10.10 8.84 11.99
CA VAL A 222 -9.30 7.75 12.55
C VAL A 222 -8.22 7.38 11.55
N ALA A 223 -6.97 7.54 11.95
CA ALA A 223 -5.81 7.17 11.14
C ALA A 223 -5.02 6.04 11.79
N GLN A 224 -4.43 5.20 10.94
CA GLN A 224 -3.62 4.07 11.33
C GLN A 224 -2.34 4.01 10.48
N ILE A 225 -1.24 3.60 11.11
CA ILE A 225 0.02 3.29 10.43
C ILE A 225 0.33 1.82 10.65
N TYR A 226 0.49 1.10 9.54
CA TYR A 226 0.92 -0.28 9.51
C TYR A 226 2.34 -0.38 8.95
N ILE A 227 3.17 -1.23 9.56
CA ILE A 227 4.48 -1.60 9.04
C ILE A 227 4.52 -3.11 8.83
N ASN A 228 4.74 -3.53 7.57
CA ASN A 228 4.71 -4.94 7.16
C ASN A 228 3.39 -5.64 7.59
N GLY A 229 2.26 -4.94 7.49
CA GLY A 229 0.93 -5.44 7.86
C GLY A 229 0.59 -5.39 9.35
N GLU A 230 1.54 -5.07 10.23
CA GLU A 230 1.28 -4.93 11.66
C GLU A 230 0.88 -3.48 12.00
N LEU A 231 -0.24 -3.29 12.70
CA LEU A 231 -0.64 -1.99 13.22
C LEU A 231 0.40 -1.49 14.23
N LYS A 232 0.98 -0.31 13.99
CA LYS A 232 2.02 0.29 14.84
C LYS A 232 1.59 1.58 15.52
N ALA A 233 0.66 2.31 14.93
CA ALA A 233 0.08 3.50 15.53
C ALA A 233 -1.38 3.65 15.08
N GLU A 234 -2.22 4.11 15.98
CA GLU A 234 -3.61 4.48 15.72
C GLU A 234 -3.89 5.77 16.50
N GLY A 235 -4.64 6.69 15.90
CA GLY A 235 -5.00 7.93 16.56
C GLY A 235 -5.97 8.76 15.76
N LYS A 236 -6.29 9.94 16.29
CA LYS A 236 -7.18 10.89 15.61
C LYS A 236 -6.37 11.90 14.80
N VAL A 237 -6.80 12.14 13.57
CA VAL A 237 -6.33 13.20 12.68
C VAL A 237 -7.54 13.97 12.19
N TYR A 238 -7.46 15.29 12.08
CA TYR A 238 -8.66 16.13 11.94
C TYR A 238 -8.91 16.66 10.53
N TYR A 239 -8.04 16.34 9.58
CA TYR A 239 -8.14 16.79 8.20
C TYR A 239 -7.83 15.67 7.24
N THR A 240 -8.51 15.72 6.11
CA THR A 240 -8.41 14.81 4.97
C THR A 240 -7.68 15.50 3.82
N PRO A 241 -7.20 14.73 2.82
CA PRO A 241 -6.57 15.34 1.66
C PRO A 241 -7.47 16.27 0.85
N SER A 242 -8.79 16.03 0.82
CA SER A 242 -9.76 16.92 0.16
C SER A 242 -9.86 18.29 0.84
N GLU A 243 -9.67 18.37 2.16
CA GLU A 243 -9.64 19.62 2.93
C GLU A 243 -8.36 20.45 2.70
N ILE A 244 -7.24 19.79 2.39
CA ILE A 244 -5.99 20.45 1.93
C ILE A 244 -6.12 20.91 0.48
N GLY A 245 -6.94 20.22 -0.31
CA GLY A 245 -7.15 20.55 -1.71
C GLY A 245 -5.96 20.25 -2.62
N ALA A 246 -5.95 20.88 -3.79
CA ALA A 246 -4.99 20.58 -4.84
C ALA A 246 -3.58 21.10 -4.49
N THR A 247 -2.59 20.21 -4.59
CA THR A 247 -1.19 20.48 -4.29
C THR A 247 -0.33 20.47 -5.57
N THR A 248 0.68 21.33 -5.65
CA THR A 248 1.53 21.45 -6.85
C THR A 248 2.91 20.82 -6.69
N TYR A 249 3.32 20.51 -5.45
CA TYR A 249 4.65 20.03 -5.12
C TYR A 249 4.56 18.67 -4.43
N ASN A 250 4.57 17.62 -5.26
CA ASN A 250 4.23 16.26 -4.85
C ASN A 250 5.41 15.34 -5.13
N TRP A 251 6.00 14.78 -4.09
CA TRP A 251 7.30 14.11 -4.19
C TRP A 251 7.40 12.81 -3.43
N LEU A 252 8.24 11.91 -3.95
CA LEU A 252 8.82 10.81 -3.17
C LEU A 252 10.29 11.15 -2.86
N GLY A 253 10.67 11.07 -1.59
CA GLY A 253 12.06 11.26 -1.16
C GLY A 253 12.50 12.70 -0.85
N ARG A 254 11.60 13.70 -0.96
CA ARG A 254 11.90 15.14 -0.77
C ARG A 254 10.95 15.77 0.25
N SER A 255 11.51 16.60 1.13
CA SER A 255 10.78 17.43 2.10
C SER A 255 10.14 18.64 1.41
N PRO A 256 9.02 19.19 1.94
CA PRO A 256 8.56 20.52 1.56
C PRO A 256 9.33 21.64 2.26
N PHE A 257 10.46 21.37 2.93
CA PHE A 257 11.27 22.38 3.61
C PHE A 257 12.68 22.47 3.01
N GLY A 258 13.11 23.67 2.62
CA GLY A 258 14.35 23.86 1.86
C GLY A 258 15.65 23.50 2.59
N SER A 259 15.65 23.52 3.93
CA SER A 259 16.80 23.16 4.76
C SER A 259 16.88 21.67 5.12
N ASP A 260 15.86 20.90 4.80
CA ASP A 260 15.75 19.51 5.20
C ASP A 260 16.59 18.57 4.34
N VAL A 261 17.03 17.46 4.92
CA VAL A 261 17.74 16.44 4.15
C VAL A 261 16.77 15.59 3.32
N TYR A 262 17.19 15.27 2.09
CA TYR A 262 16.53 14.31 1.23
C TYR A 262 16.63 12.89 1.82
N LEU A 263 15.68 12.02 1.46
CA LEU A 263 15.75 10.60 1.79
C LEU A 263 16.74 9.90 0.84
N ARG A 264 17.95 9.69 1.34
CA ARG A 264 19.08 9.17 0.53
C ARG A 264 19.23 7.66 0.62
N ASN A 265 19.94 7.09 -0.35
CA ASN A 265 20.32 5.67 -0.43
C ASN A 265 19.14 4.75 -0.13
N THR A 266 18.01 5.05 -0.76
CA THR A 266 16.75 4.37 -0.52
C THR A 266 16.20 3.86 -1.85
N LEU A 267 15.82 2.59 -1.85
CA LEU A 267 15.05 1.98 -2.93
C LEU A 267 13.57 2.08 -2.60
N LEU A 268 12.73 2.40 -3.58
CA LEU A 268 11.27 2.43 -3.46
C LEU A 268 10.63 1.49 -4.48
N TYR A 269 9.49 0.93 -4.11
CA TYR A 269 8.67 0.10 -5.00
C TYR A 269 7.19 0.32 -4.74
N ASP A 270 6.41 0.30 -5.83
CA ASP A 270 4.94 0.19 -5.83
C ASP A 270 4.22 1.25 -4.97
N PHE A 271 4.45 2.53 -5.28
CA PHE A 271 3.75 3.64 -4.62
C PHE A 271 2.29 3.68 -5.07
N LYS A 272 1.37 3.65 -4.10
CA LYS A 272 -0.08 3.67 -4.34
C LYS A 272 -0.77 4.66 -3.41
N MET A 273 -1.78 5.35 -3.94
CA MET A 273 -2.78 6.05 -3.14
C MET A 273 -4.18 5.67 -3.58
N MET A 274 -5.00 5.29 -2.60
CA MET A 274 -6.38 4.83 -2.79
C MET A 274 -7.31 5.80 -2.10
N ASN A 275 -8.42 6.16 -2.74
CA ASN A 275 -9.50 6.96 -2.13
C ASN A 275 -10.44 6.07 -1.29
N ARG A 276 -9.83 5.23 -0.44
CA ARG A 276 -10.50 4.31 0.47
C ARG A 276 -9.51 3.78 1.50
N THR A 277 -10.03 3.20 2.57
CA THR A 277 -9.26 2.30 3.43
C THR A 277 -9.13 0.90 2.82
N LEU A 278 -8.23 0.10 3.37
CA LEU A 278 -8.00 -1.28 2.98
C LEU A 278 -8.60 -2.26 3.99
N LYS A 279 -9.08 -3.41 3.50
CA LYS A 279 -9.47 -4.54 4.34
C LYS A 279 -8.23 -5.25 4.88
N ILE A 280 -8.38 -5.97 6.00
CA ILE A 280 -7.27 -6.73 6.62
C ILE A 280 -6.61 -7.68 5.61
N SER A 281 -7.39 -8.40 4.80
CA SER A 281 -6.84 -9.30 3.77
C SER A 281 -5.98 -8.59 2.72
N GLU A 282 -6.35 -7.38 2.32
CA GLU A 282 -5.55 -6.55 1.40
C GLU A 282 -4.25 -6.07 2.07
N ILE A 283 -4.33 -5.71 3.36
CA ILE A 283 -3.16 -5.33 4.16
C ILE A 283 -2.18 -6.50 4.28
N GLU A 284 -2.68 -7.71 4.56
CA GLU A 284 -1.89 -8.94 4.62
C GLU A 284 -1.26 -9.31 3.27
N GLU A 285 -2.00 -9.15 2.17
CA GLU A 285 -1.47 -9.37 0.82
C GLU A 285 -0.31 -8.42 0.52
N LEU A 286 -0.47 -7.12 0.81
CA LEU A 286 0.59 -6.14 0.66
C LEU A 286 1.79 -6.47 1.55
N ALA A 287 1.57 -6.88 2.79
CA ALA A 287 2.64 -7.27 3.71
C ALA A 287 3.46 -8.46 3.21
N GLY A 288 2.80 -9.44 2.57
CA GLY A 288 3.45 -10.63 2.00
C GLY A 288 4.50 -10.32 0.93
N GLU A 289 4.39 -9.17 0.25
CA GLU A 289 5.31 -8.75 -0.81
C GLU A 289 6.70 -8.38 -0.28
N VAL A 290 6.80 -7.95 0.99
CA VAL A 290 8.07 -7.54 1.62
C VAL A 290 9.13 -8.63 1.55
N SER A 291 8.72 -9.88 1.78
CA SER A 291 9.63 -11.02 1.74
C SER A 291 10.12 -11.34 0.32
N ARG A 292 9.29 -11.09 -0.70
CA ARG A 292 9.67 -11.27 -2.11
C ARG A 292 10.68 -10.20 -2.55
N LEU A 293 10.44 -8.95 -2.17
CA LEU A 293 11.38 -7.83 -2.40
C LEU A 293 12.71 -8.05 -1.67
N GLN A 294 12.67 -8.45 -0.40
CA GLN A 294 13.87 -8.78 0.38
C GLN A 294 14.69 -9.87 -0.31
N TYR A 295 14.02 -10.92 -0.75
CA TYR A 295 14.69 -11.99 -1.45
C TYR A 295 15.33 -11.52 -2.77
N ALA A 296 14.60 -10.77 -3.59
CA ALA A 296 15.11 -10.25 -4.86
C ALA A 296 16.29 -9.28 -4.68
N HIS A 297 16.31 -8.52 -3.58
CA HIS A 297 17.43 -7.69 -3.16
C HIS A 297 18.66 -8.51 -2.82
N ASP A 298 18.49 -9.57 -2.02
CA ASP A 298 19.61 -10.42 -1.58
C ASP A 298 20.10 -11.39 -2.67
N ASN A 299 19.28 -11.61 -3.70
CA ASN A 299 19.54 -12.53 -4.81
C ASN A 299 19.33 -11.82 -6.16
N PRO A 300 20.13 -10.78 -6.49
CA PRO A 300 19.99 -10.09 -7.76
C PRO A 300 20.18 -11.09 -8.91
N ALA A 301 19.28 -11.05 -9.91
CA ALA A 301 19.20 -12.02 -11.01
C ALA A 301 20.45 -12.12 -11.92
N ALA A 302 21.52 -11.39 -11.61
CA ALA A 302 22.84 -11.61 -12.18
C ALA A 302 23.39 -12.97 -11.73
N GLY A 303 22.99 -14.04 -12.42
CA GLY A 303 23.63 -15.36 -12.32
C GLY A 303 22.76 -16.59 -12.07
N THR A 304 21.41 -16.49 -12.10
CA THR A 304 20.56 -17.70 -12.06
C THR A 304 19.61 -17.75 -13.25
N SER A 305 19.86 -18.68 -14.18
CA SER A 305 18.97 -19.01 -15.28
C SER A 305 18.04 -20.15 -14.89
N ASN A 306 16.81 -20.13 -15.41
CA ASN A 306 16.00 -21.34 -15.43
C ASN A 306 16.68 -22.39 -16.33
N PRO A 307 16.46 -23.68 -16.06
CA PRO A 307 16.79 -24.72 -17.02
C PRO A 307 16.04 -24.48 -18.33
N LEU A 308 16.63 -24.92 -19.45
CA LEU A 308 15.95 -24.88 -20.75
C LEU A 308 14.67 -25.74 -20.67
N ILE A 309 13.60 -25.27 -21.30
CA ILE A 309 12.33 -26.03 -21.40
C ILE A 309 12.62 -27.39 -22.04
N GLY A 310 12.13 -28.47 -21.42
CA GLY A 310 12.38 -29.85 -21.85
C GLY A 310 13.71 -30.47 -21.39
N SER A 311 14.58 -29.72 -20.70
CA SER A 311 15.83 -30.28 -20.12
C SER A 311 15.67 -30.79 -18.69
N THR A 312 14.54 -30.49 -18.04
CA THR A 312 14.29 -30.81 -16.62
C THR A 312 12.83 -31.19 -16.36
N LYS A 313 12.58 -31.86 -15.22
CA LYS A 313 11.25 -32.33 -14.78
C LYS A 313 10.31 -31.20 -14.36
N ALA A 314 10.84 -30.01 -14.13
CA ALA A 314 10.03 -28.83 -13.87
C ALA A 314 10.57 -27.63 -14.67
N TRP A 315 9.68 -26.74 -15.09
CA TRP A 315 10.03 -25.50 -15.79
C TRP A 315 8.98 -24.43 -15.48
N THR A 316 9.16 -23.23 -16.03
CA THR A 316 8.20 -22.13 -15.86
C THR A 316 7.68 -21.67 -17.21
N GLU A 317 6.39 -21.40 -17.28
CA GLU A 317 5.73 -20.90 -18.49
C GLU A 317 4.57 -19.99 -18.09
N ASN A 318 4.49 -18.77 -18.63
CA ASN A 318 3.33 -17.87 -18.49
C ASN A 318 2.77 -17.76 -17.05
N LYS A 319 3.60 -17.41 -16.05
CA LYS A 319 3.23 -17.35 -14.62
C LYS A 319 2.76 -18.69 -14.02
N LYS A 320 3.26 -19.80 -14.55
CA LYS A 320 3.01 -21.15 -14.04
C LYS A 320 4.32 -21.87 -13.79
N ILE A 321 4.30 -22.73 -12.79
CA ILE A 321 5.25 -23.82 -12.61
C ILE A 321 4.64 -25.04 -13.27
N MET A 322 5.40 -25.63 -14.17
CA MET A 322 5.03 -26.87 -14.86
C MET A 322 5.87 -27.99 -14.26
N ILE A 323 5.24 -29.11 -13.91
CA ILE A 323 5.97 -30.28 -13.40
C ILE A 323 5.48 -31.57 -14.04
N GLN A 324 6.42 -32.35 -14.53
CA GLN A 324 6.18 -33.66 -15.11
C GLN A 324 6.34 -34.73 -14.03
N LYS A 325 5.36 -35.63 -13.90
CA LYS A 325 5.45 -36.77 -12.97
C LYS A 325 6.47 -37.80 -13.48
N THR A 326 7.05 -38.54 -12.55
CA THR A 326 8.08 -39.57 -12.81
C THR A 326 7.62 -40.97 -12.42
N ARG A 327 6.50 -41.06 -11.72
CA ARG A 327 5.90 -42.31 -11.21
C ARG A 327 4.39 -42.12 -11.06
N ALA A 328 3.68 -43.24 -10.94
CA ALA A 328 2.21 -43.26 -10.85
C ALA A 328 1.66 -42.49 -9.62
N LEU A 329 2.42 -42.44 -8.51
CA LEU A 329 2.06 -41.73 -7.30
C LEU A 329 3.23 -40.82 -6.88
N GLU A 330 3.12 -39.54 -7.18
CA GLU A 330 4.12 -38.53 -6.84
C GLU A 330 3.42 -37.29 -6.31
N THR A 331 3.98 -36.68 -5.27
CA THR A 331 3.46 -35.43 -4.73
C THR A 331 4.50 -34.35 -4.94
N CYS A 332 4.06 -33.19 -5.41
CA CYS A 332 4.88 -32.01 -5.57
C CYS A 332 4.57 -31.02 -4.45
N ARG A 333 5.62 -30.54 -3.80
CA ARG A 333 5.59 -29.46 -2.83
C ARG A 333 6.38 -28.28 -3.38
N VAL A 334 5.73 -27.15 -3.50
CA VAL A 334 6.34 -25.91 -3.95
C VAL A 334 6.53 -25.02 -2.74
N TYR A 335 7.77 -24.62 -2.51
CA TYR A 335 8.15 -23.73 -1.44
C TYR A 335 8.54 -22.37 -2.02
N ASN A 336 8.34 -21.31 -1.26
CA ASN A 336 9.13 -20.12 -1.49
C ASN A 336 10.58 -20.39 -1.06
N VAL A 337 11.45 -19.46 -1.40
CA VAL A 337 12.87 -19.46 -1.06
C VAL A 337 13.21 -19.35 0.42
N LEU A 338 12.24 -18.96 1.26
CA LEU A 338 12.36 -18.99 2.71
C LEU A 338 12.02 -20.36 3.31
N GLY A 339 11.69 -21.34 2.47
CA GLY A 339 11.31 -22.69 2.88
C GLY A 339 9.86 -22.81 3.35
N VAL A 340 9.04 -21.77 3.17
CA VAL A 340 7.59 -21.84 3.45
C VAL A 340 6.91 -22.62 2.33
N LEU A 341 6.13 -23.63 2.70
CA LEU A 341 5.31 -24.41 1.78
C LEU A 341 4.16 -23.55 1.24
N LEU A 342 4.09 -23.36 -0.07
CA LEU A 342 3.04 -22.60 -0.74
C LEU A 342 1.97 -23.50 -1.35
N PHE A 343 2.40 -24.60 -1.96
CA PHE A 343 1.50 -25.55 -2.62
C PHE A 343 1.94 -26.97 -2.32
N SER A 344 0.96 -27.86 -2.15
CA SER A 344 1.17 -29.31 -2.14
C SER A 344 0.12 -29.91 -3.07
N VAL A 345 0.56 -30.62 -4.11
CA VAL A 345 -0.32 -31.19 -5.13
C VAL A 345 0.10 -32.61 -5.46
N ASP A 346 -0.88 -33.50 -5.62
CA ASP A 346 -0.66 -34.84 -6.13
C ASP A 346 -0.57 -34.77 -7.66
N LEU A 347 0.50 -35.32 -8.23
CA LEU A 347 0.76 -35.30 -9.68
C LEU A 347 -0.03 -36.40 -10.37
N THR A 348 -1.33 -36.18 -10.55
CA THR A 348 -2.25 -37.13 -11.19
C THR A 348 -2.06 -37.18 -12.71
N ASP A 349 -1.90 -36.02 -13.34
CA ASP A 349 -1.68 -35.88 -14.78
C ASP A 349 -0.19 -36.04 -15.14
N GLU A 350 0.11 -36.36 -16.41
CA GLU A 350 1.50 -36.43 -16.90
C GLU A 350 2.27 -35.13 -16.65
N THR A 351 1.60 -34.00 -16.81
CA THR A 351 2.12 -32.67 -16.45
C THR A 351 1.07 -31.95 -15.63
N THR A 352 1.49 -31.43 -14.47
CA THR A 352 0.64 -30.62 -13.59
C THR A 352 1.06 -29.16 -13.69
N GLU A 353 0.07 -28.28 -13.82
CA GLU A 353 0.26 -26.83 -13.82
C GLU A 353 -0.03 -26.24 -12.45
N ILE A 354 0.87 -25.43 -11.94
CA ILE A 354 0.69 -24.71 -10.68
C ILE A 354 0.81 -23.21 -10.98
N LYS A 355 -0.30 -22.48 -10.87
CA LYS A 355 -0.28 -21.01 -11.01
C LYS A 355 0.57 -20.41 -9.89
N ALA A 356 1.48 -19.52 -10.26
CA ALA A 356 2.42 -18.92 -9.33
C ALA A 356 2.64 -17.45 -9.69
N GLN A 357 2.74 -16.59 -8.67
CA GLN A 357 3.11 -15.20 -8.90
C GLN A 357 4.58 -15.11 -9.34
N PRO A 358 5.02 -14.03 -10.01
CA PRO A 358 6.42 -13.81 -10.28
C PRO A 358 7.27 -13.95 -9.01
N GLY A 359 8.39 -14.68 -9.11
CA GLY A 359 9.22 -14.98 -7.96
C GLY A 359 10.05 -16.24 -8.14
N ILE A 360 10.81 -16.59 -7.11
CA ILE A 360 11.62 -17.81 -7.11
C ILE A 360 10.96 -18.86 -6.21
N TYR A 361 10.90 -20.08 -6.71
CA TYR A 361 10.29 -21.23 -6.07
C TYR A 361 11.28 -22.37 -5.97
N ILE A 362 11.16 -23.15 -4.89
CA ILE A 362 11.83 -24.43 -4.75
C ILE A 362 10.77 -25.50 -4.90
N VAL A 363 10.85 -26.26 -5.99
CA VAL A 363 9.98 -27.40 -6.23
C VAL A 363 10.65 -28.64 -5.65
N ARG A 364 9.94 -29.40 -4.82
CA ARG A 364 10.37 -30.71 -4.32
C ARG A 364 9.31 -31.75 -4.60
N THR A 365 9.71 -32.94 -5.02
CA THR A 365 8.76 -34.05 -5.14
C THR A 365 9.04 -35.16 -4.15
N SER A 366 8.02 -35.98 -3.84
CA SER A 366 8.18 -37.19 -3.04
C SER A 366 9.14 -38.22 -3.68
N ALA A 367 9.47 -38.05 -4.96
CA ALA A 367 10.49 -38.83 -5.65
C ALA A 367 11.93 -38.39 -5.35
N GLY A 368 12.13 -37.33 -4.56
CA GLY A 368 13.43 -36.79 -4.22
C GLY A 368 13.96 -35.75 -5.22
N PHE A 369 13.18 -35.38 -6.23
CA PHE A 369 13.53 -34.27 -7.13
C PHE A 369 13.47 -32.94 -6.36
N THR A 370 14.47 -32.07 -6.56
CA THR A 370 14.48 -30.71 -6.03
C THR A 370 15.03 -29.75 -7.09
N GLN A 371 14.34 -28.63 -7.33
CA GLN A 371 14.77 -27.63 -8.30
C GLN A 371 14.34 -26.22 -7.92
N LYS A 372 15.24 -25.25 -8.13
CA LYS A 372 14.95 -23.82 -8.07
C LYS A 372 14.41 -23.35 -9.42
N LEU A 373 13.28 -22.65 -9.43
CA LEU A 373 12.64 -22.09 -10.62
C LEU A 373 12.33 -20.61 -10.41
N ILE A 374 12.47 -19.81 -11.47
CA ILE A 374 12.13 -18.40 -11.51
C ILE A 374 10.87 -18.26 -12.36
N VAL A 375 9.73 -18.01 -11.73
CA VAL A 375 8.51 -17.64 -12.44
C VAL A 375 8.62 -16.15 -12.77
N LYS A 376 8.52 -15.81 -14.05
CA LYS A 376 8.54 -14.43 -14.54
C LYS A 376 7.14 -13.86 -14.64
#